data_AF-A0A7Y3MKY5-F1
#
_entry.id   AF-A0A7Y3MKY5-F1
#
_cell.length_a   1.000
_cell.length_b   1.000
_cell.length_c   1.000
_cell.angle_alpha   90.00
_cell.angle_beta   90.00
_cell.angle_gamma   90.00
#
_symmetry.space_group_name_H-M   'P 1'
#
loop_
_entity.id
_entity.type
_entity.pdbx_description
1 polymer ?
#
loop_
_entity_poly.entity_id
_entity_poly.type
_entity_poly.pdbx_seq_one_letter_code
_entity_poly.pdbx_strand_id
1 'polypeptide(L)'
;MNKNTRLIQLSLAFLAVILAVVLFYAPARKNLLKSSKPSKEAAKSTSVEDFIISAKADLSPAQISNFANWELALNSAIETDKIAYLDSLSTGWSVLKNPYLAAHYLKQKANLDANKESYLRSGRLYFLAFETLKDSSFKDQS
;
A
#
# COMPACT_ATOMS: atom_id res chain seq x y z
N MET A 1 14.16 -24.78 57.48
CA MET A 1 13.86 -24.56 56.04
C MET A 1 14.23 -25.83 55.29
N ASN A 2 13.24 -26.60 54.81
CA ASN A 2 13.45 -27.96 54.30
C ASN A 2 14.27 -27.96 52.99
N LYS A 3 15.27 -28.85 52.91
CA LYS A 3 16.14 -28.99 51.73
C LYS A 3 15.34 -29.20 50.43
N ASN A 4 14.21 -29.89 50.54
CA ASN A 4 13.30 -30.16 49.42
C ASN A 4 12.67 -28.87 48.86
N THR A 5 12.39 -27.87 49.69
CA THR A 5 11.79 -26.60 49.25
C THR A 5 12.79 -25.75 48.46
N ARG A 6 14.08 -25.79 48.82
CA ARG A 6 15.15 -25.10 48.07
C ARG A 6 15.43 -25.75 46.73
N LEU A 7 15.38 -27.09 46.65
CA LEU A 7 15.53 -27.84 45.41
C LEU A 7 14.36 -27.59 44.43
N ILE A 8 13.13 -27.46 44.95
CA ILE A 8 11.95 -27.10 44.14
C ILE A 8 12.04 -25.66 43.62
N GLN A 9 12.54 -24.72 44.43
CA GLN A 9 12.72 -23.33 43.96
C GLN A 9 13.81 -23.22 42.89
N LEU A 10 14.92 -23.97 43.05
CA LEU A 10 15.99 -24.01 42.06
C LEU A 10 15.53 -24.66 40.74
N SER A 11 14.75 -25.75 40.80
CA SER A 11 14.22 -26.38 39.59
C SER A 11 13.23 -25.48 38.86
N LEU A 12 12.41 -24.72 39.60
CA LEU A 12 11.46 -23.77 39.03
C LEU A 12 12.17 -22.60 38.33
N ALA A 13 13.24 -22.07 38.94
CA ALA A 13 14.05 -21.01 38.34
C ALA A 13 14.78 -21.50 37.08
N PHE A 14 15.32 -22.72 37.11
CA PHE A 14 16.02 -23.30 35.96
C PHE A 14 15.05 -23.57 34.79
N LEU A 15 13.83 -24.01 35.07
CA LEU A 15 12.78 -24.22 34.07
C LEU A 15 12.38 -22.91 33.39
N ALA A 16 12.27 -21.81 34.13
CA ALA A 16 11.95 -20.49 33.59
C ALA A 16 13.04 -19.96 32.63
N VAL A 17 14.31 -20.15 32.98
CA VAL A 17 15.44 -19.74 32.11
C VAL A 17 15.47 -20.55 30.83
N ILE A 18 15.27 -21.86 30.91
CA ILE A 18 15.19 -22.72 29.72
C ILE A 18 14.02 -22.29 28.82
N LEU A 19 12.85 -21.99 29.40
CA LEU A 19 11.68 -21.55 28.65
C LEU A 19 11.93 -20.24 27.90
N ALA A 20 12.64 -19.29 28.53
CA ALA A 20 12.98 -18.01 27.93
C ALA A 20 13.96 -18.17 26.75
N VAL A 21 14.96 -19.05 26.88
CA VAL A 21 15.92 -19.33 25.79
C VAL A 21 15.22 -20.01 24.61
N VAL A 22 14.34 -20.97 24.88
CA VAL A 22 13.54 -21.63 23.84
C VAL A 22 12.62 -20.65 23.14
N LEU A 23 11.94 -19.74 23.85
CA LEU A 23 11.11 -18.70 23.25
C LEU A 23 11.91 -17.68 22.43
N PHE A 24 13.11 -17.32 22.89
CA PHE A 24 13.97 -16.36 22.20
C PHE A 24 14.56 -16.92 20.88
N TYR A 25 14.88 -18.22 20.86
CA TYR A 25 15.43 -18.90 19.68
C TYR A 25 14.40 -19.68 18.86
N ALA A 26 13.15 -19.79 19.31
CA ALA A 26 12.10 -20.44 18.55
C ALA A 26 11.77 -19.59 17.31
N PRO A 27 11.88 -20.13 16.09
CA PRO A 27 11.44 -19.43 14.89
C PRO A 27 9.93 -19.17 15.03
N ALA A 28 9.54 -17.90 14.96
CA ALA A 28 8.17 -17.46 15.14
C ALA A 28 7.22 -18.21 14.18
N ARG A 29 6.59 -19.29 14.67
CA ARG A 29 5.51 -19.96 13.96
C ARG A 29 4.32 -19.02 13.95
N LYS A 30 4.19 -18.26 12.87
CA LYS A 30 2.96 -17.54 12.57
C LYS A 30 1.84 -18.57 12.45
N ASN A 31 0.75 -18.29 13.16
CA ASN A 31 -0.53 -19.00 13.18
C ASN A 31 -0.57 -20.18 14.15
N LEU A 32 -1.37 -20.03 15.21
CA LEU A 32 -2.27 -21.06 15.76
C LEU A 32 -3.03 -20.48 16.96
N LEU A 33 -4.02 -19.62 16.73
CA LEU A 33 -5.19 -19.47 17.61
C LEU A 33 -6.34 -18.85 16.78
N LYS A 34 -7.17 -19.72 16.18
CA LYS A 34 -8.51 -19.35 15.71
C LYS A 34 -9.36 -19.07 16.94
N SER A 35 -9.50 -17.80 17.31
CA SER A 35 -10.57 -17.32 18.19
C SER A 35 -11.60 -16.58 17.33
N SER A 36 -12.84 -17.06 17.39
CA SER A 36 -13.98 -16.62 16.60
C SER A 36 -14.59 -15.31 17.15
N LYS A 37 -14.52 -14.22 16.35
CA LYS A 37 -15.46 -13.07 16.17
C LYS A 37 -14.73 -11.72 16.07
N PRO A 38 -15.29 -10.73 15.35
CA PRO A 38 -16.02 -10.79 14.08
C PRO A 38 -15.03 -10.62 12.91
N SER A 39 -15.51 -10.85 11.68
CA SER A 39 -14.81 -10.52 10.45
C SER A 39 -14.43 -9.03 10.46
N LYS A 40 -13.23 -8.71 10.96
CA LYS A 40 -12.42 -7.67 10.34
C LYS A 40 -11.84 -8.35 9.12
N GLU A 41 -12.54 -8.16 8.01
CA GLU A 41 -11.94 -8.10 6.70
C GLU A 41 -10.54 -7.54 6.90
N ALA A 42 -9.53 -8.42 6.82
CA ALA A 42 -8.16 -8.00 6.89
C ALA A 42 -8.07 -6.97 5.78
N ALA A 43 -7.90 -5.69 6.14
CA ALA A 43 -7.70 -4.63 5.20
C ALA A 43 -6.48 -5.05 4.38
N LYS A 44 -6.75 -5.69 3.24
CA LYS A 44 -5.77 -6.02 2.22
C LYS A 44 -5.15 -4.66 1.97
N SER A 45 -3.88 -4.46 2.30
CA SER A 45 -3.24 -3.18 2.05
C SER A 45 -3.27 -3.01 0.54
N THR A 46 -4.28 -2.30 0.03
CA THR A 46 -4.43 -2.08 -1.40
C THR A 46 -3.29 -1.16 -1.76
N SER A 47 -2.24 -1.75 -2.33
CA SER A 47 -1.10 -0.99 -2.80
C SER A 47 -1.54 -0.13 -3.99
N VAL A 48 -0.84 0.97 -4.26
CA VAL A 48 -1.17 1.78 -5.45
C VAL A 48 -1.00 0.95 -6.71
N GLU A 49 -0.08 0.00 -6.69
CA GLU A 49 0.19 -0.98 -7.72
C GLU A 49 -1.03 -1.86 -8.00
N ASP A 50 -1.74 -2.33 -6.95
CA ASP A 50 -2.99 -3.08 -7.11
C ASP A 50 -4.06 -2.24 -7.82
N PHE A 51 -4.16 -0.94 -7.49
CA PHE A 51 -5.08 -0.02 -8.16
C PHE A 51 -4.70 0.24 -9.61
N ILE A 52 -3.42 0.34 -9.92
CA ILE A 52 -2.93 0.51 -11.30
C ILE A 52 -3.28 -0.74 -12.11
N ILE A 53 -3.05 -1.93 -11.56
CA ILE A 53 -3.38 -3.20 -12.21
C ILE A 53 -4.89 -3.30 -12.48
N SER A 54 -5.72 -2.99 -11.48
CA SER A 54 -7.18 -3.02 -11.67
C SER A 54 -7.65 -2.01 -12.71
N ALA A 55 -7.14 -0.77 -12.65
CA ALA A 55 -7.52 0.28 -13.60
C ALA A 55 -7.08 -0.01 -15.03
N LYS A 56 -6.00 -0.77 -15.22
CA LYS A 56 -5.54 -1.22 -16.54
C LYS A 56 -6.40 -2.32 -17.15
N ALA A 57 -7.16 -3.06 -16.35
CA ALA A 57 -8.01 -4.15 -16.84
C ALA A 57 -9.12 -3.63 -17.78
N ASP A 58 -9.56 -2.38 -17.59
CA ASP A 58 -10.62 -1.76 -18.38
C ASP A 58 -10.11 -1.01 -19.62
N LEU A 59 -8.79 -1.04 -19.88
CA LEU A 59 -8.18 -0.31 -20.99
C LEU A 59 -8.24 -1.11 -22.30
N SER A 60 -8.38 -0.38 -23.40
CA SER A 60 -8.19 -0.96 -24.74
C SER A 60 -6.73 -1.38 -24.95
N PRO A 61 -6.45 -2.34 -25.85
CA PRO A 61 -5.07 -2.79 -26.13
C PRO A 61 -4.12 -1.64 -26.52
N ALA A 62 -4.61 -0.65 -27.27
CA ALA A 62 -3.83 0.52 -27.65
C ALA A 62 -3.47 1.40 -26.43
N GLN A 63 -4.42 1.60 -25.52
CA GLN A 63 -4.18 2.33 -24.27
C GLN A 63 -3.19 1.57 -23.38
N ILE A 64 -3.36 0.26 -23.21
CA ILE A 64 -2.43 -0.58 -22.44
C ILE A 64 -1.00 -0.41 -22.97
N SER A 65 -0.82 -0.48 -24.29
CA SER A 65 0.50 -0.28 -24.91
C SER A 65 1.07 1.11 -24.63
N ASN A 66 0.28 2.17 -24.76
CA ASN A 66 0.74 3.54 -24.45
C ASN A 66 1.17 3.70 -23.00
N PHE A 67 0.36 3.21 -22.05
CA PHE A 67 0.69 3.26 -20.63
C PHE A 67 1.93 2.44 -20.30
N ALA A 68 2.07 1.24 -20.86
CA ALA A 68 3.25 0.42 -20.69
C ALA A 68 4.51 1.11 -21.24
N ASN A 69 4.41 1.75 -22.40
CA ASN A 69 5.53 2.49 -23.00
C ASN A 69 5.97 3.67 -22.12
N TRP A 70 5.02 4.45 -21.58
CA TRP A 70 5.35 5.55 -20.67
C TRP A 70 5.96 5.07 -19.35
N GLU A 71 5.48 3.97 -18.79
CA GLU A 71 6.04 3.39 -17.56
C GLU A 71 7.44 2.82 -17.78
N LEU A 72 7.66 2.11 -18.88
CA LEU A 72 8.99 1.64 -19.26
C LEU A 72 9.95 2.81 -19.45
N ALA A 73 9.52 3.85 -20.17
CA ALA A 73 10.33 5.05 -20.38
C ALA A 73 10.62 5.78 -19.07
N LEU A 74 9.65 5.89 -18.16
CA LEU A 74 9.83 6.48 -16.83
C LEU A 74 10.90 5.74 -16.01
N ASN A 75 10.91 4.41 -16.07
CA ASN A 75 11.87 3.57 -15.34
C ASN A 75 13.29 3.67 -15.89
N SER A 76 13.45 3.93 -17.19
CA SER A 76 14.75 4.04 -17.85
C SER A 76 15.25 5.49 -18.01
N ALA A 77 14.40 6.48 -17.74
CA ALA A 77 14.70 7.90 -17.94
C ALA A 77 15.64 8.50 -16.89
N ILE A 78 16.40 9.51 -17.30
CA ILE A 78 17.05 10.47 -16.40
C ILE A 78 16.01 11.43 -15.80
N GLU A 79 16.35 12.06 -14.68
CA GLU A 79 15.40 12.83 -13.86
C GLU A 79 14.59 13.89 -14.63
N THR A 80 15.24 14.61 -15.55
CA THR A 80 14.59 15.62 -16.40
C THR A 80 13.50 15.03 -17.30
N ASP A 81 13.75 13.85 -17.87
CA ASP A 81 12.81 13.18 -18.77
C ASP A 81 11.68 12.50 -17.99
N LYS A 82 11.92 12.09 -16.73
CA LYS A 82 10.88 11.53 -15.85
C LYS A 82 9.70 12.47 -15.68
N ILE A 83 9.96 13.78 -15.61
CA ILE A 83 8.90 14.80 -15.48
C ILE A 83 7.90 14.71 -16.65
N ALA A 84 8.38 14.55 -17.88
CA ALA A 84 7.53 14.47 -19.07
C ALA A 84 6.70 13.17 -19.09
N TYR A 85 7.30 12.04 -18.70
CA TYR A 85 6.58 10.76 -18.63
C TYR A 85 5.53 10.74 -17.50
N LEU A 86 5.85 11.33 -16.35
CA LEU A 86 4.88 11.50 -15.26
C LEU A 86 3.72 12.41 -15.66
N ASP A 87 3.98 13.47 -16.43
CA ASP A 87 2.93 14.34 -16.97
C ASP A 87 2.03 13.60 -17.98
N SER A 88 2.63 12.77 -18.84
CA SER A 88 1.91 11.93 -19.79
C SER A 88 1.02 10.91 -19.09
N LEU A 89 1.55 10.23 -18.06
CA LEU A 89 0.79 9.28 -17.24
C LEU A 89 -0.35 9.97 -16.50
N SER A 90 -0.10 11.12 -15.87
CA SER A 90 -1.13 11.90 -15.17
C SER A 90 -2.24 12.37 -16.12
N THR A 91 -1.86 12.83 -17.31
CA THR A 91 -2.81 13.27 -18.34
C THR A 91 -3.63 12.11 -18.87
N GLY A 92 -2.98 10.97 -19.17
CA GLY A 92 -3.66 9.76 -19.64
C GLY A 92 -4.73 9.29 -18.65
N TRP A 93 -4.38 9.19 -17.36
CA TRP A 93 -5.35 8.81 -16.32
C TRP A 93 -6.46 9.86 -16.13
N SER A 94 -6.16 11.15 -16.30
CA SER A 94 -7.17 12.21 -16.27
C SER A 94 -8.19 12.06 -17.40
N VAL A 95 -7.73 11.77 -18.63
CA VAL A 95 -8.61 11.53 -19.80
C VAL A 95 -9.53 10.34 -19.55
N LEU A 96 -9.02 9.31 -18.89
CA LEU A 96 -9.78 8.13 -18.48
C LEU A 96 -10.68 8.35 -17.26
N LYS A 97 -10.81 9.59 -16.78
CA LYS A 97 -11.59 9.95 -15.59
C LYS A 97 -11.17 9.16 -14.34
N ASN A 98 -9.89 8.84 -14.21
CA ASN A 98 -9.31 8.25 -13.00
C ASN A 98 -8.49 9.30 -12.24
N PRO A 99 -9.15 10.17 -11.43
CA PRO A 99 -8.48 11.26 -10.74
C PRO A 99 -7.48 10.78 -9.69
N TYR A 100 -7.67 9.59 -9.11
CA TYR A 100 -6.76 9.03 -8.12
C TYR A 100 -5.38 8.72 -8.72
N LEU A 101 -5.35 7.96 -9.83
CA LEU A 101 -4.09 7.64 -10.50
C LEU A 101 -3.47 8.87 -11.14
N ALA A 102 -4.28 9.78 -11.70
CA ALA A 102 -3.79 11.05 -12.20
C ALA A 102 -3.09 11.89 -11.10
N ALA A 103 -3.69 11.96 -9.91
CA ALA A 103 -3.13 12.65 -8.75
C ALA A 103 -1.81 12.02 -8.29
N HIS A 104 -1.73 10.69 -8.32
CA HIS A 104 -0.56 9.93 -7.91
C HIS A 104 0.67 10.28 -8.76
N TYR A 105 0.57 10.20 -10.09
CA TYR A 105 1.70 10.56 -10.97
C TYR A 105 2.03 12.06 -10.92
N LEU A 106 1.03 12.92 -10.71
CA LEU A 106 1.28 14.35 -10.57
C LEU A 106 1.98 14.70 -9.26
N LYS A 107 1.73 13.95 -8.19
CA LYS A 107 2.48 14.05 -6.92
C LYS A 107 3.93 13.62 -7.11
N GLN A 108 4.16 12.52 -7.84
CA GLN A 108 5.53 12.09 -8.16
C GLN A 108 6.26 13.17 -8.97
N LYS A 109 5.58 13.79 -9.96
CA LYS A 109 6.12 14.91 -10.72
C LYS A 109 6.48 16.09 -9.81
N ALA A 110 5.55 16.47 -8.93
CA ALA A 110 5.73 17.56 -7.96
C ALA A 110 6.94 17.32 -7.03
N ASN A 111 7.23 16.07 -6.68
CA ASN A 111 8.38 15.71 -5.86
C ASN A 111 9.71 15.84 -6.62
N LEU A 112 9.72 15.74 -7.95
CA LEU A 112 10.91 15.91 -8.77
C LEU A 112 11.15 17.37 -9.15
N ASP A 113 10.10 18.09 -9.56
CA ASP A 113 10.22 19.47 -10.04
C ASP A 113 10.06 20.54 -8.94
N ALA A 114 9.70 20.13 -7.72
CA ALA A 114 9.37 20.99 -6.59
C ALA A 114 8.35 22.10 -6.93
N ASN A 115 7.50 21.88 -7.94
CA ASN A 115 6.58 22.89 -8.43
C ASN A 115 5.30 22.92 -7.58
N LYS A 116 5.04 24.09 -6.98
CA LYS A 116 3.84 24.34 -6.16
C LYS A 116 2.54 24.08 -6.92
N GLU A 117 2.47 24.43 -8.20
CA GLU A 117 1.26 24.19 -9.01
C GLU A 117 1.01 22.70 -9.21
N SER A 118 2.05 21.90 -9.38
CA SER A 118 1.95 20.43 -9.47
C SER A 118 1.34 19.84 -8.18
N TYR A 119 1.78 20.31 -7.01
CA TYR A 119 1.18 19.92 -5.73
C TYR A 119 -0.29 20.32 -5.59
N LEU A 120 -0.64 21.57 -5.93
CA LEU A 120 -2.02 22.06 -5.85
C LEU A 120 -2.95 21.30 -6.79
N ARG A 121 -2.49 20.97 -8.00
CA ARG A 121 -3.25 20.16 -8.95
C ARG A 121 -3.40 18.72 -8.46
N SER A 122 -2.35 18.12 -7.90
CA SER A 122 -2.42 16.78 -7.32
C SER A 122 -3.42 16.73 -6.15
N GLY A 123 -3.37 17.71 -5.24
CA GLY A 123 -4.33 17.82 -4.14
C GLY A 123 -5.78 17.95 -4.60
N ARG A 124 -6.04 18.78 -5.63
CA ARG A 124 -7.37 18.90 -6.25
C ARG A 124 -7.88 17.58 -6.83
N LEU A 125 -7.01 16.81 -7.49
CA LEU A 125 -7.39 15.52 -8.06
C LEU A 125 -7.64 14.47 -6.96
N TYR A 126 -6.87 14.45 -5.88
CA TYR A 126 -7.18 13.59 -4.73
C TYR A 126 -8.52 13.94 -4.09
N PHE A 127 -8.82 15.24 -3.95
CA PHE A 127 -10.12 15.69 -3.46
C PHE A 127 -11.26 15.23 -4.38
N LEU A 128 -11.11 15.39 -5.70
CA LEU A 128 -12.08 14.91 -6.68
C LEU A 128 -12.28 13.40 -6.60
N ALA A 129 -11.19 12.63 -6.46
CA ALA A 129 -11.26 11.18 -6.28
C ALA A 129 -12.08 10.81 -5.03
N PHE A 130 -11.85 11.52 -3.92
CA PHE A 130 -12.62 11.33 -2.69
C PHE A 130 -14.11 11.64 -2.88
N GLU A 131 -14.46 12.74 -3.54
CA GLU A 131 -15.86 13.07 -3.84
C GLU A 131 -16.53 12.01 -4.70
N THR A 132 -15.85 11.51 -5.74
CA THR A 132 -16.41 10.45 -6.60
C THR A 132 -16.68 9.15 -5.84
N LEU A 133 -15.82 8.80 -4.88
CA LEU A 133 -16.04 7.63 -4.02
C LEU A 133 -17.24 7.83 -3.09
N LYS A 134 -17.37 9.03 -2.50
CA LYS A 134 -18.49 9.38 -1.63
C LYS A 134 -19.82 9.28 -2.37
N ASP A 135 -19.90 9.84 -3.58
CA ASP A 135 -21.13 9.84 -4.38
C ASP A 135 -21.49 8.43 -4.85
N SER A 136 -20.50 7.60 -5.18
CA SER A 136 -20.70 6.20 -5.55
C SER A 136 -21.25 5.38 -4.37
N SER A 137 -20.70 5.60 -3.16
CA SER A 137 -21.15 4.92 -1.93
C SER A 137 -22.57 5.30 -1.50
N PHE A 138 -23.06 6.47 -1.89
CA PHE A 138 -24.42 6.91 -1.61
C PHE A 138 -25.45 6.31 -2.58
N LYS A 139 -25.04 6.01 -3.82
CA LYS A 139 -25.93 5.52 -4.88
C LYS A 139 -26.31 4.05 -4.70
N ASP A 140 -25.46 3.26 -4.05
CA ASP A 140 -25.74 1.85 -3.73
C ASP A 140 -26.60 1.65 -2.47
N GLN A 141 -26.99 2.74 -1.79
CA GLN A 141 -27.84 2.70 -0.58
C GLN A 141 -29.26 3.28 -0.78
N SER A 142 -29.62 3.66 -2.00
CA SER A 142 -30.95 4.20 -2.37
C SER A 142 -31.68 3.27 -3.33
#